data_AF-A0A8D1NIK1-F1
#
_entry.id   AF-A0A8D1NIK1-F1
#
_cell.length_a   1.000
_cell.length_b   1.000
_cell.length_c   1.000
_cell.angle_alpha   90.00
_cell.angle_beta   90.00
_cell.angle_gamma   90.00
#
_symmetry.space_group_name_H-M   'P 1'
#
loop_
_entity.id
_entity.type
_entity.pdbx_description
1 polymer ?
#
loop_
_entity_poly.entity_id
_entity_poly.type
_entity_poly.pdbx_seq_one_letter_code
_entity_poly.pdbx_strand_id
1 'polypeptide(L)'
;RQSFQDIYQSDSEGWESLKDLRSHLGHVESELQFLSSLTGISIRNYSKKTEDLTSTEMTEKNIKKVLQRHRLSGSCHMITFQLEFQILEIQNKENLSSVITDLSIIMEPTEYSELSEFVSRTEERRDLFMFFRSLHFFVEWCEYRKRTFKHFKNGYP
;
A
#
# COMPACT_ATOMS: atom_id res chain seq x y z
N ARG A 1 29.31 -19.38 -53.13
CA ARG A 1 29.10 -17.95 -52.79
C ARG A 1 27.92 -17.91 -51.82
N GLN A 2 28.20 -18.02 -50.52
CA GLN A 2 27.21 -17.91 -49.46
C GLN A 2 26.80 -16.44 -49.35
N SER A 3 25.49 -16.17 -49.39
CA SER A 3 24.93 -14.86 -49.04
C SER A 3 23.89 -15.04 -47.95
N PHE A 4 24.35 -14.76 -46.72
CA PHE A 4 23.66 -14.03 -45.66
C PHE A 4 22.17 -13.75 -45.85
N GLN A 5 21.31 -14.64 -45.34
CA GLN A 5 19.92 -14.29 -45.07
C GLN A 5 19.29 -15.32 -44.15
N ASP A 6 19.70 -15.38 -42.87
CA ASP A 6 19.01 -16.24 -41.87
C ASP A 6 19.34 -15.86 -40.42
N ILE A 7 19.42 -14.56 -40.08
CA ILE A 7 19.51 -14.14 -38.66
C ILE A 7 18.78 -12.81 -38.43
N TYR A 8 17.48 -12.67 -38.70
CA TYR A 8 16.77 -11.43 -38.27
C TYR A 8 15.24 -11.56 -38.10
N GLN A 9 14.69 -12.74 -37.79
CA GLN A 9 13.22 -12.88 -37.67
C GLN A 9 12.70 -13.57 -36.41
N SER A 10 13.53 -13.79 -35.40
CA SER A 10 13.08 -14.47 -34.17
C SER A 10 12.89 -13.55 -32.95
N ASP A 11 13.22 -12.25 -33.05
CA ASP A 11 13.23 -11.35 -31.88
C ASP A 11 12.00 -10.41 -31.77
N SER A 12 11.13 -10.28 -32.79
CA SER A 12 10.14 -9.19 -32.79
C SER A 12 9.01 -9.35 -31.76
N GLU A 13 8.56 -10.58 -31.49
CA GLU A 13 7.49 -10.84 -30.51
C GLU A 13 7.90 -10.51 -29.06
N GLY A 14 9.19 -10.72 -28.71
CA GLY A 14 9.71 -10.37 -27.39
C GLY A 14 9.83 -8.86 -27.18
N TRP A 15 10.16 -8.10 -28.23
CA TRP A 15 10.28 -6.64 -28.16
C TRP A 15 8.94 -5.90 -28.05
N GLU A 16 7.88 -6.41 -28.68
CA GLU A 16 6.52 -5.86 -28.51
C GLU A 16 6.00 -6.10 -27.09
N SER A 17 6.15 -7.32 -26.56
CA SER A 17 5.80 -7.64 -25.16
C SER A 17 6.57 -6.80 -24.14
N LEU A 18 7.86 -6.54 -24.38
CA LEU A 18 8.69 -5.71 -23.50
C LEU A 18 8.31 -4.22 -23.56
N LYS A 19 7.88 -3.75 -24.74
CA LYS A 19 7.37 -2.39 -24.94
C LYS A 19 6.03 -2.19 -24.24
N ASP A 20 5.16 -3.20 -24.28
CA ASP A 20 3.88 -3.22 -23.56
C ASP A 20 4.07 -3.30 -22.05
N LEU A 21 5.04 -4.08 -21.57
CA LEU A 21 5.38 -4.11 -20.15
C LEU A 21 5.88 -2.74 -19.67
N ARG A 22 6.72 -2.07 -20.47
CA ARG A 22 7.24 -0.74 -20.14
C ARG A 22 6.15 0.33 -20.13
N SER A 23 5.21 0.27 -21.07
CA SER A 23 4.09 1.21 -21.10
C SER A 23 3.16 0.99 -19.90
N HIS A 24 2.89 -0.26 -19.53
CA HIS A 24 2.13 -0.58 -18.31
C HIS A 24 2.85 -0.13 -17.04
N LEU A 25 4.16 -0.35 -16.94
CA LEU A 25 4.94 0.15 -15.80
C LEU A 25 4.85 1.67 -15.69
N GLY A 26 5.09 2.39 -16.78
CA GLY A 26 5.00 3.86 -16.80
C GLY A 26 3.59 4.37 -16.46
N HIS A 27 2.56 3.65 -16.88
CA HIS A 27 1.17 3.96 -16.52
C HIS A 27 0.93 3.79 -15.01
N VAL A 28 1.32 2.65 -14.42
CA VAL A 28 1.17 2.39 -12.98
C VAL A 28 1.98 3.37 -12.14
N GLU A 29 3.21 3.71 -12.57
CA GLU A 29 4.02 4.75 -11.93
C GLU A 29 3.32 6.12 -11.95
N SER A 30 2.72 6.48 -13.08
CA SER A 30 1.97 7.74 -13.23
C SER A 30 0.72 7.76 -12.34
N GLU A 31 -0.02 6.64 -12.26
CA GLU A 31 -1.17 6.50 -11.37
C GLU A 31 -0.77 6.59 -9.90
N LEU A 32 0.32 5.94 -9.50
CA LEU A 32 0.85 6.04 -8.14
C LEU A 32 1.28 7.47 -7.80
N GLN A 33 1.95 8.15 -8.74
CA GLN A 33 2.33 9.56 -8.55
C GLN A 33 1.11 10.47 -8.46
N PHE A 34 0.09 10.23 -9.28
CA PHE A 34 -1.18 10.95 -9.21
C PHE A 34 -1.87 10.74 -7.85
N LEU A 35 -2.03 9.49 -7.41
CA LEU A 35 -2.64 9.16 -6.11
C LEU A 35 -1.84 9.75 -4.95
N SER A 36 -0.51 9.74 -5.04
CA SER A 36 0.36 10.33 -4.04
C SER A 36 0.20 11.85 -3.96
N SER A 37 0.07 12.51 -5.12
CA SER A 37 -0.17 13.95 -5.19
C SER A 37 -1.58 14.32 -4.68
N LEU A 38 -2.58 13.49 -4.99
CA LEU A 38 -3.97 13.71 -4.61
C LEU A 38 -4.20 13.52 -3.10
N THR A 39 -3.63 12.47 -2.52
CA THR A 39 -3.85 12.10 -1.11
C THR A 39 -2.74 12.57 -0.19
N GLY A 40 -1.63 13.05 -0.74
CA GLY A 40 -0.40 13.34 -0.01
C GLY A 40 0.29 12.10 0.57
N ILE A 41 -0.21 10.89 0.31
CA ILE A 41 0.33 9.63 0.82
C ILE A 41 1.40 9.11 -0.13
N SER A 42 2.60 8.85 0.38
CA SER A 42 3.70 8.26 -0.37
C SER A 42 4.18 6.99 0.35
N ILE A 43 4.11 5.85 -0.33
CA ILE A 43 4.67 4.59 0.17
C ILE A 43 6.16 4.57 -0.16
N ARG A 44 7.00 4.32 0.84
CA ARG A 44 8.46 4.26 0.69
C ARG A 44 8.98 2.83 0.65
N ASN A 45 8.50 1.99 1.56
CA ASN A 45 8.93 0.60 1.65
C ASN A 45 7.74 -0.32 1.83
N TYR A 46 7.82 -1.48 1.19
CA TYR A 46 6.88 -2.58 1.37
C TYR A 46 7.66 -3.88 1.45
N SER A 47 7.27 -4.76 2.38
CA SER A 47 7.79 -6.11 2.46
C SER A 47 6.69 -7.07 2.88
N LYS A 48 6.73 -8.27 2.32
CA LYS A 48 5.77 -9.36 2.58
C LYS A 48 6.52 -10.62 2.97
N LYS A 49 6.04 -11.31 4.00
CA LYS A 49 6.46 -12.65 4.38
C LYS A 49 5.25 -13.57 4.39
N THR A 50 5.35 -14.70 3.72
CA THR A 50 4.28 -15.70 3.61
C THR A 50 4.66 -16.95 4.38
N GLU A 51 3.72 -17.49 5.15
CA GLU A 51 3.87 -18.71 5.94
C GLU A 51 2.68 -19.65 5.61
N ASP A 52 2.99 -20.87 5.16
CA ASP A 52 1.97 -21.87 4.84
C ASP A 52 1.57 -22.60 6.12
N LEU A 53 0.28 -22.53 6.47
CA LEU A 53 -0.28 -23.10 7.69
C LEU A 53 -1.01 -24.43 7.43
N THR A 54 -0.89 -25.03 6.24
CA THR A 54 -1.47 -26.36 6.01
C THR A 54 -0.77 -27.41 6.87
N SER A 55 -1.39 -27.79 7.99
CA SER A 55 -1.03 -28.99 8.75
C SER A 55 -1.53 -30.25 8.03
N THR A 56 -0.79 -31.34 8.20
CA THR A 56 -1.06 -32.68 7.64
C THR A 56 -2.47 -33.22 7.93
N GLU A 57 -3.16 -32.69 8.94
CA GLU A 57 -4.55 -33.06 9.29
C GLU A 57 -5.63 -32.41 8.40
N MET A 58 -5.33 -31.30 7.71
CA MET A 58 -6.28 -30.58 6.83
C MET A 58 -6.29 -31.09 5.37
N THR A 59 -5.44 -32.08 5.08
CA THR A 59 -5.31 -32.69 3.75
C THR A 59 -6.59 -33.45 3.34
N GLU A 60 -7.46 -33.81 4.30
CA GLU A 60 -8.75 -34.48 4.03
C GLU A 60 -9.79 -33.55 3.36
N LYS A 61 -9.64 -32.22 3.42
CA LYS A 61 -10.65 -31.26 2.91
C LYS A 61 -10.16 -30.30 1.81
N ASN A 62 -8.94 -30.44 1.28
CA ASN A 62 -8.36 -29.51 0.28
C ASN A 62 -8.47 -28.03 0.70
N ILE A 63 -8.26 -27.75 2.00
CA ILE A 63 -8.28 -26.38 2.55
C ILE A 63 -6.84 -25.90 2.63
N LYS A 64 -6.48 -24.90 1.83
CA LYS A 64 -5.19 -24.23 1.94
C LYS A 64 -5.32 -23.02 2.86
N LYS A 65 -4.42 -22.89 3.84
CA LYS A 65 -4.38 -21.75 4.76
C LYS A 65 -3.01 -21.09 4.69
N VAL A 66 -2.99 -19.79 4.42
CA VAL A 66 -1.75 -19.03 4.27
C VAL A 66 -1.82 -17.80 5.17
N LEU A 67 -0.81 -17.61 6.00
CA LEU A 67 -0.63 -16.40 6.79
C LEU A 67 0.38 -15.49 6.11
N GLN A 68 -0.03 -14.26 5.82
CA GLN A 68 0.83 -13.25 5.22
C GLN A 68 1.09 -12.12 6.21
N ARG A 69 2.35 -11.87 6.54
CA ARG A 69 2.77 -10.70 7.31
C ARG A 69 3.26 -9.62 6.36
N HIS A 70 2.66 -8.45 6.45
CA HIS A 70 2.96 -7.29 5.61
C HIS A 70 3.53 -6.19 6.48
N ARG A 71 4.57 -5.52 5.98
CA ARG A 71 5.12 -4.31 6.58
C ARG A 71 5.20 -3.22 5.52
N LEU A 72 4.62 -2.06 5.83
CA LEU A 72 4.55 -0.91 4.95
C LEU A 72 5.09 0.31 5.70
N SER A 73 5.91 1.14 5.07
CA SER A 73 6.25 2.46 5.62
C SER A 73 6.13 3.54 4.56
N GLY A 74 5.78 4.73 5.02
CA GLY A 74 5.46 5.85 4.16
C GLY A 74 5.31 7.16 4.91
N SER A 75 4.79 8.15 4.20
CA SER A 75 4.49 9.46 4.77
C SER A 75 3.19 10.00 4.18
N CYS A 76 2.44 10.76 4.96
CA CYS A 76 1.37 11.63 4.51
C CYS A 76 1.76 13.08 4.81
N HIS A 77 2.17 13.81 3.77
CA HIS A 77 2.84 15.12 3.90
C HIS A 77 3.99 15.07 4.93
N MET A 78 3.84 15.72 6.09
CA MET A 78 4.86 15.80 7.14
C MET A 78 4.80 14.65 8.16
N ILE A 79 3.76 13.80 8.10
CA ILE A 79 3.54 12.71 9.05
C ILE A 79 4.13 11.42 8.47
N THR A 80 5.07 10.80 9.17
CA THR A 80 5.60 9.48 8.82
C THR A 80 4.81 8.38 9.50
N PHE A 81 4.66 7.25 8.82
CA PHE A 81 3.98 6.08 9.37
C PHE A 81 4.68 4.78 8.97
N GLN A 82 4.54 3.78 9.82
CA GLN A 82 4.86 2.40 9.58
C GLN A 82 3.69 1.54 10.04
N LEU A 83 3.31 0.56 9.22
CA LEU A 83 2.20 -0.35 9.46
C LEU A 83 2.74 -1.77 9.39
N GLU A 84 2.34 -2.61 10.31
CA GLU A 84 2.51 -4.05 10.26
C GLU A 84 1.14 -4.71 10.37
N PHE A 85 0.79 -5.59 9.43
CA PHE A 85 -0.50 -6.27 9.46
C PHE A 85 -0.41 -7.69 8.97
N GLN A 86 -1.32 -8.53 9.45
CA GLN A 86 -1.38 -9.94 9.12
C GLN A 86 -2.67 -10.24 8.38
N ILE A 87 -2.56 -10.89 7.22
CA ILE A 87 -3.69 -11.39 6.45
C ILE A 87 -3.70 -12.91 6.53
N LEU A 88 -4.81 -13.47 7.01
CA LEU A 88 -5.09 -14.90 6.91
C LEU A 88 -5.93 -15.16 5.66
N GLU A 89 -5.36 -15.88 4.72
CA GLU A 89 -6.03 -16.36 3.52
C GLU A 89 -6.43 -17.83 3.70
N ILE A 90 -7.70 -18.13 3.43
CA ILE A 90 -8.23 -19.49 3.44
C ILE A 90 -8.84 -19.75 2.07
N GLN A 91 -8.30 -20.76 1.39
CA GLN A 91 -8.74 -21.17 0.07
C GLN A 91 -9.30 -22.59 0.12
N ASN A 92 -10.54 -22.72 -0.35
CA ASN A 92 -11.19 -24.01 -0.63
C ASN A 92 -11.45 -24.10 -2.15
N LYS A 93 -11.93 -25.25 -2.63
CA LYS A 93 -12.25 -25.45 -4.06
C LYS A 93 -13.21 -24.39 -4.65
N GLU A 94 -14.08 -23.81 -3.83
CA GLU A 94 -15.14 -22.90 -4.28
C GLU A 94 -14.95 -21.45 -3.81
N ASN A 95 -14.17 -21.23 -2.74
CA ASN A 95 -14.14 -19.94 -2.04
C ASN A 95 -12.71 -19.52 -1.68
N LEU A 96 -12.45 -18.23 -1.82
CA LEU A 96 -11.29 -17.53 -1.30
C LEU A 96 -11.76 -16.54 -0.25
N SER A 97 -11.29 -16.67 0.98
CA SER A 97 -11.51 -15.67 2.03
C SER A 97 -10.17 -15.11 2.51
N SER A 98 -10.18 -13.81 2.79
CA SER A 98 -9.02 -13.08 3.29
C SER A 98 -9.48 -12.15 4.39
N VAL A 99 -8.81 -12.19 5.54
CA VAL A 99 -9.15 -11.33 6.68
C VAL A 99 -7.89 -10.81 7.34
N ILE A 100 -7.92 -9.54 7.76
CA ILE A 100 -6.86 -8.96 8.56
C ILE A 100 -7.03 -9.47 9.99
N THR A 101 -6.07 -10.27 10.45
CA THR A 101 -6.10 -10.86 11.80
C THR A 101 -5.43 -9.97 12.83
N ASP A 102 -4.52 -9.11 12.40
CA ASP A 102 -3.69 -8.27 13.26
C ASP A 102 -3.27 -7.00 12.49
N LEU A 103 -3.23 -5.86 13.18
CA LEU A 103 -2.82 -4.57 12.63
C LEU A 103 -2.14 -3.77 13.74
N SER A 104 -0.92 -3.35 13.47
CA SER A 104 -0.13 -2.45 14.30
C SER A 104 0.33 -1.25 13.48
N ILE A 105 0.29 -0.07 14.08
CA ILE A 105 0.58 1.20 13.44
C ILE A 105 1.54 1.98 14.34
N ILE A 106 2.70 2.29 13.78
CA ILE A 106 3.69 3.17 14.39
C ILE A 106 3.65 4.48 13.61
N MET A 107 3.32 5.57 14.31
CA MET A 107 3.31 6.91 13.76
C MET A 107 4.18 7.79 14.65
N GLU A 108 5.12 8.53 14.07
CA GLU A 108 6.00 9.38 14.86
C GLU A 108 5.20 10.62 15.32
N PRO A 109 5.05 10.82 16.65
CA PRO A 109 4.23 11.90 17.15
C PRO A 109 5.06 13.19 17.13
N THR A 110 4.89 13.97 16.07
CA THR A 110 5.36 15.34 16.10
C THR A 110 4.16 16.25 15.99
N GLU A 111 3.75 16.77 17.16
CA GLU A 111 2.79 17.86 17.41
C GLU A 111 1.30 17.52 17.58
N TYR A 112 0.84 16.30 17.30
CA TYR A 112 -0.60 15.97 17.30
C TYR A 112 -0.95 14.76 18.17
N SER A 113 -1.37 14.99 19.41
CA SER A 113 -1.77 13.92 20.35
C SER A 113 -3.04 13.20 19.92
N GLU A 114 -3.92 13.86 19.14
CA GLU A 114 -5.18 13.31 18.64
C GLU A 114 -4.98 12.13 17.68
N LEU A 115 -3.80 12.03 17.06
CA LEU A 115 -3.45 10.89 16.21
C LEU A 115 -3.33 9.59 17.00
N SER A 116 -2.98 9.65 18.28
CA SER A 116 -2.82 8.45 19.11
C SER A 116 -4.16 7.71 19.34
N GLU A 117 -5.22 8.44 19.66
CA GLU A 117 -6.57 7.87 19.85
C GLU A 117 -7.08 7.26 18.53
N PHE A 118 -6.90 8.00 17.43
CA PHE A 118 -7.27 7.54 16.11
C PHE A 118 -6.54 6.26 15.70
N VAL A 119 -5.22 6.18 15.92
CA VAL A 119 -4.41 4.99 15.65
C VAL A 119 -4.91 3.80 16.45
N SER A 120 -5.12 3.97 17.76
CA SER A 120 -5.59 2.90 18.64
C SER A 120 -6.93 2.32 18.18
N ARG A 121 -7.89 3.18 17.81
CA ARG A 121 -9.20 2.73 17.29
C ARG A 121 -9.11 2.01 15.94
N THR A 122 -8.12 2.39 15.13
CA THR A 122 -7.88 1.76 13.83
C THR A 122 -7.29 0.37 14.00
N GLU A 123 -6.32 0.21 14.91
CA GLU A 123 -5.74 -1.08 15.29
C GLU A 123 -6.81 -2.03 15.81
N GLU A 124 -7.68 -1.56 16.72
CA GLU A 124 -8.77 -2.35 17.30
C GLU A 124 -9.75 -2.85 16.21
N ARG A 125 -10.12 -1.97 15.27
CA ARG A 125 -11.03 -2.31 14.16
C ARG A 125 -10.38 -3.07 13.02
N ARG A 126 -9.05 -3.09 12.96
CA ARG A 126 -8.24 -3.68 11.87
C ARG A 126 -8.59 -3.11 10.50
N ASP A 127 -8.96 -1.83 10.47
CA ASP A 127 -9.47 -1.16 9.28
C ASP A 127 -8.40 -0.27 8.63
N LEU A 128 -7.58 -0.88 7.77
CA LEU A 128 -6.55 -0.20 7.00
C LEU A 128 -7.12 0.91 6.11
N PHE A 129 -8.35 0.75 5.60
CA PHE A 129 -8.95 1.77 4.75
C PHE A 129 -9.26 3.04 5.57
N MET A 130 -9.87 2.86 6.74
CA MET A 130 -10.15 3.97 7.66
C MET A 130 -8.87 4.63 8.15
N PHE A 131 -7.75 3.88 8.26
CA PHE A 131 -6.44 4.48 8.54
C PHE A 131 -6.09 5.57 7.51
N PHE A 132 -5.95 5.17 6.24
CA PHE A 132 -5.48 6.08 5.18
C PHE A 132 -6.47 7.21 4.94
N ARG A 133 -7.77 6.90 4.96
CA ARG A 133 -8.83 7.90 4.77
C ARG A 133 -8.76 8.98 5.86
N SER A 134 -8.66 8.59 7.12
CA SER A 134 -8.65 9.54 8.23
C SER A 134 -7.35 10.33 8.28
N LEU A 135 -6.21 9.69 7.99
CA LEU A 135 -4.91 10.37 7.91
C LEU A 135 -4.91 11.45 6.82
N HIS A 136 -5.45 11.15 5.64
CA HIS A 136 -5.62 12.13 4.56
C HIS A 136 -6.41 13.36 5.03
N PHE A 137 -7.61 13.15 5.59
CA PHE A 137 -8.44 14.26 6.06
C PHE A 137 -7.81 15.05 7.21
N PHE A 138 -7.13 14.37 8.13
CA PHE A 138 -6.45 15.02 9.24
C PHE A 138 -5.41 16.02 8.75
N VAL A 139 -4.56 15.59 7.81
CA VAL A 139 -3.49 16.43 7.27
C VAL A 139 -4.05 17.58 6.44
N GLU A 140 -5.07 17.31 5.61
CA GLU A 140 -5.75 18.36 4.85
C GLU A 140 -6.32 19.45 5.77
N TRP A 141 -6.95 19.03 6.88
CA TRP A 141 -7.50 19.94 7.88
C TRP A 141 -6.44 20.73 8.64
N CYS A 142 -5.28 20.13 8.93
CA CYS A 142 -4.14 20.84 9.51
C CYS A 142 -3.63 21.95 8.59
N GLU A 143 -3.56 21.70 7.28
CA GLU A 143 -3.14 22.71 6.30
C GLU A 143 -4.13 23.88 6.21
N TYR A 144 -5.44 23.62 6.21
CA TYR A 144 -6.43 24.69 6.26
C TYR A 144 -6.29 25.53 7.54
N ARG A 145 -6.14 24.90 8.71
CA ARG A 145 -5.95 25.61 9.98
C ARG A 145 -4.70 26.49 9.96
N LYS A 146 -3.58 26.00 9.45
CA LYS A 146 -2.33 26.78 9.29
C LYS A 146 -2.53 28.00 8.40
N ARG A 147 -3.20 27.84 7.25
CA ARG A 147 -3.49 28.94 6.31
C ARG A 147 -4.39 30.00 6.95
N THR A 148 -5.46 29.58 7.61
CA THR A 148 -6.39 30.46 8.32
C THR A 148 -5.68 31.22 9.44
N PHE A 149 -4.90 30.54 10.27
CA PHE A 149 -4.14 31.19 11.33
C PHE A 149 -3.14 32.23 10.79
N LYS A 150 -2.42 31.89 9.72
CA LYS A 150 -1.51 32.82 9.04
C LYS A 150 -2.24 34.04 8.48
N HIS A 151 -3.42 33.86 7.90
CA HIS A 151 -4.24 34.96 7.39
C HIS A 151 -4.61 35.94 8.50
N PHE A 152 -5.11 35.45 9.63
CA PHE A 152 -5.47 36.30 10.77
C PHE A 152 -4.25 36.99 11.39
N LYS A 153 -3.12 36.28 11.55
CA LYS A 153 -1.89 36.86 12.09
C LYS A 153 -1.33 38.00 11.22
N ASN A 154 -1.54 37.94 9.90
CA ASN A 154 -1.09 38.98 8.97
C ASN A 154 -2.08 40.14 8.83
N GLY A 155 -3.39 39.90 9.03
CA GLY A 155 -4.44 40.91 8.93
C GLY A 155 -4.70 41.68 10.23
N TYR A 156 -4.27 41.14 11.37
CA TYR A 156 -4.43 41.71 12.70
C TYR A 156 -3.13 41.53 13.50
N PRO A 157 -2.13 42.43 13.33
CA PRO A 157 -0.88 42.39 14.09
C PRO A 157 -1.06 42.66 15.58
#